data_AF-X1S474-F1
#
_entry.id   AF-X1S474-F1
#
_cell.length_a   1.000
_cell.length_b   1.000
_cell.length_c   1.000
_cell.angle_alpha   90.00
_cell.angle_beta   90.00
_cell.angle_gamma   90.00
#
_symmetry.space_group_name_H-M   'P 1'
#
loop_
_entity.id
_entity.type
_entity.pdbx_description
1 polymer ?
#
loop_
_entity_poly.entity_id
_entity_poly.type
_entity_poly.pdbx_seq_one_letter_code
_entity_poly.pdbx_strand_id
1 'polypeptide(L)'
;NELKEFSEGLKQQKVNPMLLKKRLARELITQLYDQKAAAEAEGHFEKTVQQKEMPDEILECRLSFKELCSQPGGDVDISRLLVAAGLAKSRSEANRLIKQGAVSIDGDKTSTSIATIKSGCIIKVGKRRFVKVINKD
;
A
#
# COMPACT_ATOMS: atom_id res chain seq x y z
N ASN A 1 -37.77 0.19 -9.76
CA ASN A 1 -37.07 -0.74 -8.84
C ASN A 1 -35.61 -0.41 -9.00
N GLU A 2 -34.99 0.09 -7.95
CA GLU A 2 -33.70 0.80 -8.01
C GLU A 2 -32.59 0.01 -8.74
N LEU A 3 -32.51 -1.29 -8.52
CA LEU A 3 -31.55 -2.17 -9.21
C LEU A 3 -31.71 -2.19 -10.74
N LYS A 4 -32.96 -2.04 -11.24
CA LYS A 4 -33.20 -1.94 -12.70
C LYS A 4 -32.67 -0.63 -13.26
N GLU A 5 -32.87 0.47 -12.53
CA GLU A 5 -32.38 1.80 -12.93
C GLU A 5 -30.85 1.83 -12.97
N PHE A 6 -30.17 1.20 -11.99
CA PHE A 6 -28.71 1.07 -12.01
C PHE A 6 -28.21 0.23 -13.19
N SER A 7 -28.85 -0.91 -13.44
CA SER A 7 -28.54 -1.79 -14.57
C SER A 7 -28.65 -1.05 -15.91
N GLU A 8 -29.75 -0.33 -16.13
CA GLU A 8 -29.98 0.45 -17.35
C GLU A 8 -29.00 1.62 -17.47
N GLY A 9 -28.76 2.35 -16.39
CA GLY A 9 -27.79 3.45 -16.33
C GLY A 9 -26.36 3.00 -16.63
N LEU A 10 -25.96 1.81 -16.16
CA LEU A 10 -24.66 1.20 -16.48
C LEU A 10 -24.55 0.79 -17.95
N LYS A 11 -25.58 0.17 -18.51
CA LYS A 11 -25.61 -0.19 -19.94
C LYS A 11 -25.50 1.03 -20.85
N GLN A 12 -26.15 2.13 -20.46
CA GLN A 12 -26.13 3.38 -21.21
C GLN A 12 -24.92 4.28 -20.88
N GLN A 13 -23.99 3.84 -20.02
CA GLN A 13 -22.86 4.63 -19.52
C GLN A 13 -23.26 5.99 -18.91
N LYS A 14 -24.52 6.14 -18.47
CA LYS A 14 -25.05 7.37 -17.87
C LYS A 14 -24.69 7.50 -16.39
N VAL A 15 -24.25 6.41 -15.77
CA VAL A 15 -23.88 6.37 -14.35
C VAL A 15 -22.43 5.93 -14.22
N ASN A 16 -21.66 6.65 -13.42
CA ASN A 16 -20.30 6.25 -13.08
C ASN A 16 -20.34 5.01 -12.18
N PRO A 17 -19.79 3.85 -12.62
CA PRO A 17 -19.78 2.63 -11.80
C PRO A 17 -19.11 2.81 -10.44
N MET A 18 -18.18 3.76 -10.32
CA MET A 18 -17.50 4.07 -9.06
C MET A 18 -18.45 4.62 -7.99
N LEU A 19 -19.42 5.45 -8.39
CA LEU A 19 -20.39 6.03 -7.45
C LEU A 19 -21.28 4.93 -6.86
N LEU A 20 -21.74 3.99 -7.69
CA LEU A 20 -22.55 2.86 -7.24
C LEU A 20 -21.76 1.93 -6.30
N LYS A 21 -20.48 1.67 -6.61
CA LYS A 21 -19.61 0.87 -5.74
C LYS A 21 -19.36 1.53 -4.38
N LYS A 22 -19.10 2.84 -4.36
CA LYS A 22 -18.95 3.60 -3.11
C LYS A 22 -20.22 3.58 -2.28
N ARG A 23 -21.38 3.80 -2.91
CA ARG A 23 -22.68 3.72 -2.23
C ARG A 23 -22.89 2.35 -1.58
N LEU A 24 -22.68 1.26 -2.34
CA LEU A 24 -22.81 -0.09 -1.81
C LEU A 24 -21.86 -0.36 -0.64
N ALA A 25 -20.59 0.04 -0.77
CA ALA A 25 -19.61 -0.12 0.31
C ALA A 25 -20.03 0.64 1.57
N ARG A 26 -20.51 1.88 1.43
CA ARG A 26 -21.01 2.69 2.55
C ARG A 26 -22.20 2.04 3.24
N GLU A 27 -23.17 1.53 2.48
CA GLU A 27 -24.34 0.82 3.01
C GLU A 27 -23.92 -0.44 3.78
N LEU A 28 -23.03 -1.27 3.22
CA LEU A 28 -22.56 -2.49 3.87
C LEU A 28 -21.80 -2.20 5.17
N ILE A 29 -20.89 -1.22 5.18
CA ILE A 29 -20.12 -0.87 6.37
C ILE A 29 -21.02 -0.26 7.43
N THR A 30 -21.99 0.57 7.05
CA THR A 30 -22.97 1.14 8.00
C THR A 30 -23.82 0.06 8.65
N GLN A 31 -24.22 -0.98 7.90
CA GLN A 31 -25.00 -2.10 8.42
C GLN A 31 -24.20 -3.03 9.34
N LEU A 32 -22.92 -3.26 9.02
CA LEU A 32 -22.06 -4.19 9.77
C LEU A 32 -21.37 -3.53 10.97
N TYR A 33 -21.16 -2.21 10.91
CA TYR A 33 -20.49 -1.42 11.94
C TYR A 33 -21.37 -0.21 12.30
N ASP A 34 -21.01 0.97 11.83
CA ASP A 34 -21.76 2.21 12.05
C ASP A 34 -21.46 3.25 10.94
N GLN A 35 -22.14 4.39 11.03
CA GLN A 35 -21.98 5.48 10.05
C GLN A 35 -20.58 6.13 10.09
N LYS A 36 -19.92 6.13 11.26
CA LYS A 36 -18.60 6.74 11.43
C LYS A 36 -17.54 5.91 10.72
N ALA A 37 -17.54 4.59 10.93
CA ALA A 37 -16.66 3.65 10.25
C ALA A 37 -16.85 3.70 8.72
N ALA A 38 -18.09 3.87 8.24
CA ALA A 38 -18.36 4.01 6.81
C ALA A 38 -17.75 5.29 6.21
N ALA A 39 -17.83 6.42 6.92
CA ALA A 39 -17.22 7.68 6.50
C ALA A 39 -15.68 7.62 6.52
N GLU A 40 -15.09 7.04 7.56
CA GLU A 40 -13.64 6.85 7.68
C GLU A 40 -13.09 5.95 6.58
N ALA A 41 -13.75 4.82 6.30
CA ALA A 41 -13.35 3.90 5.23
C ALA A 41 -13.45 4.53 3.84
N GLU A 42 -14.50 5.32 3.59
CA GLU A 42 -14.64 6.06 2.33
C GLU A 42 -13.53 7.10 2.16
N GLY A 43 -13.26 7.90 3.19
CA GLY A 43 -12.17 8.88 3.18
C GLY A 43 -10.81 8.22 2.94
N HIS A 44 -10.55 7.11 3.62
CA HIS A 44 -9.33 6.32 3.42
C HIS A 44 -9.21 5.82 1.97
N PHE A 45 -10.30 5.33 1.38
CA PHE A 45 -10.33 4.86 0.00
C PHE A 45 -10.11 6.00 -1.01
N GLU A 46 -10.69 7.18 -0.78
CA GLU A 46 -10.47 8.35 -1.64
C GLU A 46 -9.01 8.78 -1.64
N LYS A 47 -8.40 8.94 -0.46
CA LYS A 47 -6.98 9.30 -0.33
C LYS A 47 -6.08 8.26 -1.00
N THR A 48 -6.22 6.99 -0.62
CA THR A 48 -5.25 5.94 -1.01
C THR A 48 -5.47 5.40 -2.41
N VAL A 49 -6.72 5.27 -2.87
CA VAL A 49 -7.05 4.62 -4.14
C VAL A 49 -7.33 5.63 -5.25
N GLN A 50 -8.05 6.72 -4.96
CA GLN A 50 -8.39 7.73 -5.97
C GLN A 50 -7.27 8.77 -6.11
N GLN A 51 -6.84 9.37 -5.01
CA GLN A 51 -5.83 10.43 -4.98
C GLN A 51 -4.40 9.88 -4.99
N LYS A 52 -4.22 8.58 -4.67
CA LYS A 52 -2.92 7.89 -4.56
C LYS A 52 -1.99 8.47 -3.49
N GLU A 53 -2.60 9.12 -2.50
CA GLU A 53 -1.93 9.61 -1.31
C GLU A 53 -1.53 8.45 -0.41
N MET A 54 -0.58 8.72 0.48
CA MET A 54 -0.16 7.77 1.49
C MET A 54 -1.22 7.74 2.59
N PRO A 55 -1.65 6.56 3.08
CA PRO A 55 -2.60 6.51 4.18
C PRO A 55 -2.01 7.05 5.47
N ASP A 56 -2.90 7.57 6.31
CA ASP A 56 -2.57 8.09 7.64
C ASP A 56 -2.07 6.96 8.57
N GLU A 57 -2.58 5.73 8.39
CA GLU A 57 -2.13 4.54 9.10
C GLU A 57 -1.32 3.63 8.18
N ILE A 58 -0.04 3.47 8.49
CA ILE A 58 0.88 2.57 7.78
C ILE A 58 1.26 1.44 8.72
N LEU A 59 1.16 0.20 8.23
CA LEU A 59 1.58 -0.97 9.00
C LEU A 59 3.06 -0.87 9.38
N GLU A 60 3.36 -1.06 10.65
CA GLU A 60 4.73 -1.13 11.15
C GLU A 60 5.27 -2.55 11.05
N CYS A 61 6.50 -2.69 10.56
CA CYS A 61 7.23 -3.95 10.50
C CYS A 61 8.55 -3.83 11.24
N ARG A 62 8.72 -4.63 12.30
CA ARG A 62 9.94 -4.65 13.13
C ARG A 62 10.92 -5.67 12.60
N LEU A 63 12.07 -5.21 12.11
CA LEU A 63 13.10 -6.05 11.48
C LEU A 63 14.48 -5.76 12.09
N SER A 64 15.34 -6.78 12.14
CA SER A 64 16.76 -6.59 12.45
C SER A 64 17.43 -6.07 11.20
N PHE A 65 17.99 -4.87 11.23
CA PHE A 65 18.71 -4.33 10.08
C PHE A 65 20.03 -5.05 9.89
N LYS A 66 20.70 -5.46 10.98
CA LYS A 66 21.94 -6.25 10.97
C LYS A 66 21.77 -7.58 10.20
N GLU A 67 20.64 -8.27 10.36
CA GLU A 67 20.35 -9.52 9.63
C GLU A 67 20.10 -9.28 8.13
N LEU A 68 19.69 -8.07 7.76
CA LEU A 68 19.39 -7.69 6.38
C LEU A 68 20.61 -7.14 5.63
N CYS A 69 21.71 -6.89 6.32
CA CYS A 69 22.97 -6.47 5.71
C CYS A 69 23.60 -7.62 4.90
N SER A 70 24.22 -7.29 3.76
CA SER A 70 25.00 -8.27 2.99
C SER A 70 26.35 -8.59 3.65
N GLN A 71 26.85 -7.67 4.48
CA GLN A 71 28.10 -7.80 5.25
C GLN A 71 27.90 -7.25 6.66
N PRO A 72 28.62 -7.77 7.68
CA PRO A 72 28.54 -7.25 9.05
C PRO A 72 28.86 -5.75 9.09
N GLY A 73 27.94 -4.94 9.61
CA GLY A 73 28.09 -3.48 9.69
C GLY A 73 27.90 -2.72 8.36
N GLY A 74 27.50 -3.42 7.29
CA GLY A 74 27.21 -2.80 5.99
C GLY A 74 25.79 -2.24 5.87
N ASP A 75 25.49 -1.67 4.71
CA ASP A 75 24.14 -1.20 4.38
C ASP A 75 23.13 -2.34 4.20
N VAL A 76 21.85 -2.00 4.35
CA VAL A 76 20.73 -2.95 4.25
C VAL A 76 20.51 -3.37 2.80
N ASP A 77 20.38 -4.68 2.56
CA ASP A 77 19.94 -5.22 1.27
C ASP A 77 18.42 -5.05 1.14
N ILE A 78 18.01 -4.14 0.25
CA ILE A 78 16.61 -3.80 -0.01
C ILE A 78 15.85 -5.02 -0.52
N SER A 79 16.48 -5.93 -1.27
CA SER A 79 15.81 -7.14 -1.74
C SER A 79 15.43 -8.06 -0.57
N ARG A 80 16.29 -8.16 0.45
CA ARG A 80 16.00 -8.94 1.68
C ARG A 80 14.93 -8.25 2.51
N LEU A 81 15.05 -6.92 2.67
CA LEU A 81 14.07 -6.12 3.40
C LEU A 81 12.66 -6.29 2.82
N LEU A 82 12.51 -6.20 1.49
CA LEU A 82 11.21 -6.31 0.84
C LEU A 82 10.55 -7.68 1.06
N VAL A 83 11.34 -8.74 1.11
CA VAL A 83 10.83 -10.10 1.40
C VAL A 83 10.46 -10.23 2.88
N ALA A 84 11.34 -9.77 3.78
CA ALA A 84 11.11 -9.83 5.22
C ALA A 84 9.89 -9.00 5.66
N ALA A 85 9.66 -7.87 5.00
CA ALA A 85 8.50 -7.02 5.23
C ALA A 85 7.21 -7.49 4.52
N GLY A 86 7.24 -8.64 3.82
CA GLY A 86 6.09 -9.16 3.09
C GLY A 86 5.68 -8.36 1.85
N LEU A 87 6.53 -7.44 1.40
CA LEU A 87 6.28 -6.60 0.23
C LEU A 87 6.59 -7.32 -1.09
N ALA A 88 7.39 -8.38 -1.07
CA ALA A 88 7.69 -9.26 -2.20
C ALA A 88 7.69 -10.73 -1.76
N LYS A 89 7.28 -11.65 -2.64
CA LYS A 89 7.22 -13.09 -2.36
C LYS A 89 8.59 -13.77 -2.40
N SER A 90 9.55 -13.18 -3.11
CA SER A 90 10.90 -13.72 -3.26
C SER A 90 11.93 -12.63 -3.55
N ARG A 91 13.22 -12.95 -3.37
CA ARG A 91 14.31 -12.04 -3.70
C ARG A 91 14.35 -11.68 -5.20
N SER A 92 14.03 -12.62 -6.07
CA SER A 92 13.97 -12.39 -7.52
C SER A 92 12.83 -11.42 -7.89
N GLU A 93 11.67 -11.54 -7.24
CA GLU A 93 10.59 -10.57 -7.40
C GLU A 93 11.00 -9.19 -6.89
N ALA A 94 11.61 -9.11 -5.70
CA ALA A 94 12.09 -7.87 -5.11
C ALA A 94 13.08 -7.15 -6.04
N ASN A 95 14.08 -7.86 -6.56
CA ASN A 95 15.06 -7.31 -7.50
C ASN A 95 14.41 -6.83 -8.81
N ARG A 96 13.40 -7.54 -9.32
CA ARG A 96 12.64 -7.08 -10.50
C ARG A 96 11.91 -5.76 -10.21
N LEU A 97 11.28 -5.65 -9.04
CA LEU A 97 10.55 -4.43 -8.64
C LEU A 97 11.49 -3.23 -8.47
N ILE A 98 12.67 -3.44 -7.88
CA ILE A 98 13.71 -2.41 -7.75
C ILE A 98 14.17 -1.94 -9.14
N LYS A 99 14.52 -2.88 -10.04
CA LYS A 99 14.95 -2.55 -11.42
C LYS A 99 13.89 -1.81 -12.23
N GLN A 100 12.61 -2.07 -11.96
CA GLN A 100 11.49 -1.39 -12.60
C GLN A 100 11.18 0.00 -11.99
N GLY A 101 11.93 0.43 -10.97
CA GLY A 101 11.67 1.70 -10.28
C GLY A 101 10.34 1.70 -9.53
N ALA A 102 9.84 0.52 -9.13
CA ALA A 102 8.58 0.37 -8.41
C ALA A 102 8.74 0.52 -6.90
N VAL A 103 9.98 0.69 -6.39
CA VAL A 103 10.29 0.77 -4.97
C VAL A 103 10.73 2.20 -4.63
N SER A 104 10.17 2.75 -3.57
CA SER A 104 10.57 4.05 -3.02
C SER A 104 10.75 3.99 -1.51
N ILE A 105 11.69 4.76 -1.00
CA ILE A 105 12.03 4.92 0.42
C ILE A 105 11.74 6.38 0.77
N ASP A 106 10.83 6.65 1.70
CA ASP A 106 10.39 8.01 2.09
C ASP A 106 9.98 8.91 0.91
N GLY A 107 9.51 8.30 -0.18
CA GLY A 107 9.10 8.99 -1.41
C GLY A 107 10.14 8.99 -2.53
N ASP A 108 11.40 8.74 -2.22
CA ASP A 108 12.48 8.70 -3.20
C ASP A 108 12.61 7.31 -3.83
N LYS A 109 12.59 7.25 -5.17
CA LYS A 109 12.74 5.98 -5.89
C LYS A 109 14.15 5.43 -5.70
N THR A 110 14.25 4.14 -5.41
CA THR A 110 15.54 3.44 -5.37
C THR A 110 15.68 2.51 -6.57
N SER A 111 16.82 2.58 -7.25
CA SER A 111 17.24 1.65 -8.30
C SER A 111 18.33 0.69 -7.82
N THR A 112 18.84 0.88 -6.61
CA THR A 112 19.96 0.12 -6.05
C THR A 112 19.46 -0.88 -5.01
N SER A 113 20.02 -2.10 -5.03
CA SER A 113 19.65 -3.15 -4.08
C SER A 113 20.24 -2.94 -2.67
N ILE A 114 21.14 -1.98 -2.50
CA ILE A 114 21.80 -1.66 -1.24
C ILE A 114 21.54 -0.18 -0.96
N ALA A 115 21.00 0.13 0.22
CA ALA A 115 20.84 1.50 0.67
C ALA A 115 20.88 1.59 2.20
N THR A 116 21.30 2.74 2.70
CA THR A 116 21.21 3.07 4.13
C THR A 116 19.76 3.30 4.51
N ILE A 117 19.22 2.46 5.39
CA ILE A 117 17.84 2.52 5.86
C ILE A 117 17.83 3.03 7.30
N LYS A 118 17.01 4.05 7.57
CA LYS A 118 16.79 4.56 8.92
C LYS A 118 15.59 3.87 9.56
N SER A 119 15.65 3.65 10.87
CA SER A 119 14.48 3.19 11.61
C SER A 119 13.36 4.24 11.49
N GLY A 120 12.15 3.80 11.19
CA GLY A 120 10.98 4.65 10.98
C GLY A 120 10.72 5.06 9.54
N CYS A 121 11.58 4.71 8.58
CA CYS A 121 11.34 5.05 7.18
C CYS A 121 10.18 4.25 6.57
N ILE A 122 9.55 4.82 5.55
CA ILE A 122 8.42 4.23 4.84
C ILE A 122 8.91 3.65 3.53
N ILE A 123 8.74 2.33 3.38
CA ILE A 123 9.05 1.61 2.16
C ILE A 123 7.75 1.40 1.40
N LYS A 124 7.71 1.90 0.15
CA LYS A 124 6.55 1.77 -0.73
C LYS A 124 6.92 0.98 -1.98
N VAL A 125 6.05 0.04 -2.35
CA VAL A 125 6.17 -0.76 -3.56
C VAL A 125 4.92 -0.60 -4.42
N GLY A 126 5.08 0.05 -5.56
CA GLY A 126 4.01 0.42 -6.46
C GLY A 126 3.06 1.43 -5.83
N LYS A 127 1.75 1.29 -6.07
CA LYS A 127 0.76 2.29 -5.64
C LYS A 127 0.21 2.05 -4.23
N ARG A 128 0.11 0.79 -3.79
CA ARG A 128 -0.74 0.38 -2.66
C ARG A 128 -0.04 -0.41 -1.56
N ARG A 129 1.22 -0.82 -1.75
CA ARG A 129 1.96 -1.56 -0.73
C ARG A 129 2.92 -0.58 -0.06
N PHE A 130 2.73 -0.35 1.22
CA PHE A 130 3.58 0.52 2.04
C PHE A 130 3.73 -0.11 3.42
N VAL A 131 4.91 0.04 3.99
CA VAL A 131 5.22 -0.42 5.34
C VAL A 131 6.20 0.54 5.97
N LYS A 132 6.04 0.81 7.25
CA LYS A 132 7.00 1.56 8.05
C LYS A 132 7.92 0.57 8.69
N VAL A 133 9.21 0.61 8.37
CA VAL A 133 10.18 -0.34 8.94
C VAL A 133 10.79 0.23 10.21
N ILE A 134 10.79 -0.56 11.26
CA ILE A 134 11.36 -0.21 12.56
C ILE A 134 12.53 -1.15 12.83
N ASN A 135 13.71 -0.58 13.07
CA ASN A 135 14.86 -1.36 13.50
C ASN A 135 14.62 -1.87 14.94
N LYS A 136 14.82 -3.17 15.17
CA LYS A 136 14.71 -3.80 16.50
C LYS A 136 16.06 -4.19 17.12
N ASP A 137 17.16 -3.89 16.43
CA ASP A 137 18.54 -4.14 16.91
C ASP A 137 19.01 -3.16 17.98
#